data_AF-A0A8T3YLF0-F1
#
_entry.id   AF-A0A8T3YLF0-F1
#
_cell.length_a   1.000
_cell.length_b   1.000
_cell.length_c   1.000
_cell.angle_alpha   90.00
_cell.angle_beta   90.00
_cell.angle_gamma   90.00
#
_symmetry.space_group_name_H-M   'P 1'
#
loop_
_entity.id
_entity.type
_entity.pdbx_description
1 polymer ?
#
loop_
_entity_poly.entity_id
_entity_poly.type
_entity_poly.pdbx_seq_one_letter_code
_entity_poly.pdbx_strand_id
1 'polypeptide(L)'
;MAKFKVEHHKEICIGCGACAAINPEDWIMEGDKSHLIDSGKEQGEHGTQEFKVVDDAKMKQNQEAADACPVPCIFVKKISD
;
A
#
# COMPACT_ATOMS: atom_id res chain seq x y z
N MET A 1 -10.00 -18.10 3.55
CA MET A 1 -9.53 -17.28 2.41
C MET A 1 -8.50 -16.38 3.02
N ALA A 2 -7.25 -16.44 2.56
CA ALA A 2 -6.20 -15.72 3.24
C ALA A 2 -6.48 -14.22 3.17
N LYS A 3 -6.25 -13.54 4.28
CA LYS A 3 -6.35 -12.08 4.34
C LYS A 3 -4.96 -11.50 4.43
N PHE A 4 -4.74 -10.44 3.68
CA PHE A 4 -3.50 -9.70 3.63
C PHE A 4 -3.75 -8.27 4.08
N LYS A 5 -2.81 -7.71 4.82
CA LYS A 5 -2.78 -6.31 5.19
C LYS A 5 -1.76 -5.62 4.30
N VAL A 6 -2.23 -4.69 3.49
CA VAL A 6 -1.40 -3.75 2.73
C VAL A 6 -1.17 -2.54 3.64
N GLU A 7 0.08 -2.16 3.85
CA GLU A 7 0.50 -1.01 4.66
C GLU A 7 1.26 -0.03 3.77
N HIS A 8 0.99 1.26 3.93
CA HIS A 8 1.63 2.35 3.20
C HIS A 8 2.20 3.37 4.20
N HIS A 9 3.52 3.43 4.27
CA HIS A 9 4.23 4.35 5.14
C HIS A 9 4.37 5.70 4.43
N LYS A 10 3.35 6.55 4.57
CA LYS A 10 3.23 7.81 3.82
C LYS A 10 4.39 8.77 4.08
N GLU A 11 5.01 8.74 5.27
CA GLU A 11 6.13 9.63 5.59
C GLU A 11 7.37 9.39 4.72
N ILE A 12 7.65 8.13 4.38
CA ILE A 12 8.80 7.76 3.53
C ILE A 12 8.47 7.70 2.04
N CYS A 13 7.19 7.84 1.66
CA CYS A 13 6.78 7.90 0.26
C CYS A 13 7.34 9.16 -0.41
N ILE A 14 8.07 8.97 -1.51
CA ILE A 14 8.66 10.04 -2.34
C ILE A 14 7.80 10.41 -3.55
N GLY A 15 6.60 9.85 -3.67
CA GLY A 15 5.67 10.20 -4.74
C GLY A 15 6.05 9.73 -6.15
N CYS A 16 6.77 8.61 -6.28
CA CYS A 16 7.22 8.14 -7.59
C CYS A 16 6.10 7.76 -8.58
N GLY A 17 4.88 7.48 -8.10
CA GLY A 17 3.72 7.15 -8.92
C GLY A 17 3.63 5.70 -9.43
N ALA A 18 4.62 4.84 -9.16
CA ALA A 18 4.64 3.46 -9.66
C ALA A 18 3.42 2.63 -9.16
N CYS A 19 3.07 2.74 -7.89
CA CYS A 19 1.94 2.02 -7.30
C CYS A 19 0.60 2.38 -7.95
N ALA A 20 0.34 3.67 -8.18
CA ALA A 20 -0.87 4.15 -8.85
C ALA A 20 -0.91 3.76 -10.34
N ALA A 21 0.23 3.58 -10.99
CA ALA A 21 0.29 3.11 -12.37
C ALA A 21 0.01 1.59 -12.50
N ILE A 22 0.50 0.79 -11.55
CA ILE A 22 0.38 -0.68 -11.55
C ILE A 22 -1.00 -1.12 -11.05
N ASN A 23 -1.48 -0.52 -9.96
CA ASN A 23 -2.76 -0.86 -9.35
C ASN A 23 -3.60 0.40 -9.07
N PRO A 24 -4.15 1.05 -10.11
CA PRO A 24 -4.97 2.25 -9.97
C PRO A 24 -6.28 2.03 -9.22
N GLU A 25 -6.71 0.79 -8.99
CA GLU A 25 -7.90 0.48 -8.19
C GLU A 25 -7.70 0.69 -6.70
N ASP A 26 -6.49 0.41 -6.19
CA ASP A 26 -6.16 0.56 -4.78
C ASP A 26 -5.25 1.76 -4.52
N TRP A 27 -4.60 2.33 -5.54
CA TRP A 27 -3.62 3.41 -5.35
C TRP A 27 -3.94 4.62 -6.22
N ILE A 28 -3.88 5.81 -5.62
CA ILE A 28 -3.99 7.08 -6.31
C ILE A 28 -2.87 8.02 -5.88
N MET A 29 -2.48 8.95 -6.73
CA MET A 29 -1.58 10.05 -6.35
C MET A 29 -2.40 11.20 -5.77
N GLU A 30 -2.09 11.61 -4.55
CA GLU A 30 -2.72 12.73 -3.85
C GLU A 30 -1.65 13.77 -3.49
N GLY A 31 -1.54 14.81 -4.34
CA GLY A 31 -0.44 15.77 -4.26
C GLY A 31 0.91 15.09 -4.55
N ASP A 32 1.87 15.29 -3.65
CA ASP A 32 3.25 14.79 -3.82
C ASP A 32 3.45 13.34 -3.34
N LYS A 33 2.40 12.65 -2.87
CA LYS A 33 2.50 11.31 -2.30
C LYS A 33 1.39 10.40 -2.83
N SER A 34 1.62 9.09 -2.82
CA SER A 34 0.55 8.13 -3.07
C SER A 34 -0.42 8.07 -1.90
N HIS A 35 -1.63 7.57 -2.16
CA HIS A 35 -2.66 7.28 -1.18
C HIS A 35 -3.28 5.92 -1.50
N LEU A 36 -3.45 5.10 -0.46
CA LEU A 36 -4.15 3.82 -0.56
C LEU A 36 -5.66 4.06 -0.43
N ILE A 37 -6.41 3.79 -1.50
CA ILE A 37 -7.86 4.04 -1.61
C ILE A 37 -8.62 3.16 -0.61
N ASP A 38 -9.59 3.76 0.07
CA ASP A 38 -10.41 3.14 1.13
C ASP A 38 -9.56 2.54 2.27
N SER A 39 -8.43 3.18 2.59
CA SER A 39 -7.56 2.77 3.68
C SER A 39 -7.98 3.33 5.04
N GLY A 40 -7.72 2.55 6.09
CA GLY A 40 -7.65 3.03 7.45
C GLY A 40 -6.31 3.72 7.73
N LYS A 41 -6.22 4.43 8.85
CA LYS A 41 -4.97 5.04 9.33
C LYS A 41 -4.62 4.50 10.71
N GLU A 42 -3.35 4.24 10.95
CA GLU A 42 -2.82 3.83 12.25
C GLU A 42 -1.44 4.44 12.50
N GLN A 43 -0.97 4.39 13.75
CA GLN A 43 0.39 4.78 14.10
C GLN A 43 1.34 3.62 13.85
N GLY A 44 2.39 3.87 13.06
CA GLY A 44 3.47 2.95 12.73
C GLY A 44 4.82 3.45 13.22
N GLU A 45 5.87 2.68 12.94
CA GLU A 45 7.25 2.99 13.33
C GLU A 45 7.75 4.35 12.77
N HIS A 46 7.30 4.71 11.57
CA HIS A 46 7.68 5.93 10.88
C HIS A 46 6.60 7.02 10.89
N GLY A 47 5.64 6.95 11.83
CA GLY A 47 4.53 7.89 11.93
C GLY A 47 3.22 7.31 11.41
N THR A 48 2.34 8.17 10.88
CA THR A 48 1.01 7.72 10.44
C THR A 48 1.13 6.87 9.16
N GLN A 49 0.63 5.64 9.22
CA GLN A 49 0.58 4.71 8.09
C GLN A 49 -0.86 4.45 7.67
N GLU A 50 -1.07 4.30 6.36
CA GLU A 50 -2.33 3.87 5.79
C GLU A 50 -2.35 2.33 5.71
N PHE A 51 -3.50 1.70 5.92
CA PHE A 51 -3.61 0.25 5.79
C PHE A 51 -4.94 -0.17 5.17
N LYS A 52 -4.92 -1.31 4.45
CA LYS A 52 -6.12 -1.93 3.88
C LYS A 52 -6.02 -3.45 4.00
N VAL A 53 -7.13 -4.10 4.34
CA VAL A 53 -7.21 -5.57 4.35
C VAL A 53 -7.78 -6.03 3.02
N VAL A 54 -7.07 -6.91 2.33
CA VAL A 54 -7.41 -7.46 1.02
C VAL A 54 -7.40 -9.00 1.06
N ASP A 55 -8.02 -9.62 0.07
CA ASP A 55 -7.99 -11.06 -0.14
C ASP A 55 -6.83 -11.49 -1.06
N ASP A 56 -6.69 -12.80 -1.30
CA ASP A 56 -5.71 -13.37 -2.24
C ASP A 56 -5.82 -12.79 -3.67
N ALA A 57 -7.01 -12.43 -4.12
CA ALA A 57 -7.22 -11.94 -5.49
C ALA A 57 -6.59 -10.56 -5.68
N LYS A 58 -6.76 -9.66 -4.71
CA LYS A 58 -6.17 -8.31 -4.72
C LYS A 58 -4.74 -8.26 -4.18
N MET A 59 -4.28 -9.30 -3.48
CA MET A 59 -2.93 -9.35 -2.91
C MET A 59 -1.84 -9.18 -3.97
N LYS A 60 -1.94 -9.88 -5.11
CA LYS A 60 -0.89 -9.90 -6.14
C LYS A 60 -0.61 -8.51 -6.73
N GLN A 61 -1.64 -7.76 -7.09
CA GLN A 61 -1.49 -6.42 -7.67
C GLN A 61 -0.89 -5.44 -6.65
N ASN A 62 -1.23 -5.58 -5.37
CA ASN A 62 -0.63 -4.79 -4.30
C ASN A 62 0.82 -5.18 -4.03
N GLN A 63 1.17 -6.46 -4.18
CA GLN A 63 2.56 -6.91 -4.10
C GLN A 63 3.39 -6.38 -5.27
N GLU A 64 2.87 -6.41 -6.50
CA GLU A 64 3.55 -5.82 -7.67
C GLU A 64 3.77 -4.31 -7.50
N ALA A 65 2.78 -3.58 -6.96
CA ALA A 65 2.93 -2.17 -6.62
C ALA A 65 4.00 -1.92 -5.55
N ALA A 66 4.13 -2.82 -4.57
CA ALA A 66 5.16 -2.76 -3.54
C ALA A 66 6.56 -3.03 -4.11
N ASP A 67 6.70 -4.06 -4.94
CA ASP A 67 7.97 -4.48 -5.55
C ASP A 67 8.51 -3.41 -6.53
N ALA A 68 7.62 -2.68 -7.19
CA ALA A 68 7.98 -1.58 -8.07
C ALA A 68 8.37 -0.29 -7.35
N CYS A 69 8.11 -0.18 -6.04
CA CYS A 69 8.36 1.05 -5.32
C CYS A 69 9.86 1.24 -5.09
N PRO A 70 10.47 2.34 -5.59
CA PRO A 70 11.92 2.58 -5.48
C PRO A 70 12.33 2.90 -4.03
N VAL A 71 11.38 3.32 -3.19
CA VAL A 71 11.53 3.41 -1.74
C VAL A 71 10.61 2.37 -1.13
N PRO A 72 11.10 1.38 -0.36
CA PRO A 72 10.28 0.30 0.16
C PRO A 72 9.34 0.81 1.26
N CYS A 73 8.26 1.48 0.85
CA CYS A 73 7.26 2.13 1.72
C CYS A 73 5.88 1.46 1.67
N ILE A 74 5.74 0.40 0.88
CA ILE A 74 4.52 -0.39 0.76
C ILE A 74 4.86 -1.81 1.21
N PHE A 75 4.05 -2.39 2.09
CA PHE A 75 4.25 -3.73 2.61
C PHE A 75 2.96 -4.52 2.51
N VAL A 76 3.06 -5.80 2.13
CA VAL A 76 1.92 -6.72 2.07
C VAL A 76 2.20 -7.89 3.01
N LYS A 77 1.40 -8.01 4.08
CA LYS A 77 1.59 -8.99 5.15
C LYS A 77 0.38 -9.91 5.26
N LYS A 78 0.59 -11.23 5.33
CA LYS A 78 -0.50 -12.17 5.60
C LYS A 78 -0.93 -12.07 7.07
N ILE A 79 -2.23 -11.97 7.33
CA ILE A 79 -2.79 -11.78 8.69
C ILE A 79 -3.79 -12.88 9.13
N SER A 80 -4.29 -13.71 8.21
CA SER A 80 -5.10 -14.90 8.55
C SER A 80 -5.18 -15.90 7.40
N ASP A 81 -5.55 -17.16 7.68
CA ASP A 81 -5.86 -18.25 6.73
C ASP A 81 -7.38 -18.44 6.52
#